data_AF-A0A4P9ZTU6-F1
#
_entry.id   AF-A0A4P9ZTU6-F1
#
_cell.length_a   1.000
_cell.length_b   1.000
_cell.length_c   1.000
_cell.angle_alpha   90.00
_cell.angle_beta   90.00
_cell.angle_gamma   90.00
#
_symmetry.space_group_name_H-M   'P 1'
#
loop_
_entity.id
_entity.type
_entity.pdbx_description
1 polymer ?
#
loop_
_entity_poly.entity_id
_entity_poly.type
_entity_poly.pdbx_seq_one_letter_code
_entity_poly.pdbx_strand_id
1 'polypeptide(L)'
;MAYLPYGESWLSGGADGRVFMQPLERTEAQLILKADRVSHVLPHPRHPSMLLITRATMDDQLILLDLRQPNGESTGLTFGFPQSNNLSQYVTPSFHPEGTLVVCGRHDDGFVNVWDIRYAGLTQGPSQSIGMLDKKVLKSAFMWDSPTMVSVGTSNSMAFFDFQLEKGLAIQ
;
A
#
# COMPACT_ATOMS: atom_id res chain seq x y z
N MET A 1 -3.00 -2.30 -12.35
CA MET A 1 -1.97 -1.79 -13.26
C MET A 1 -1.61 -0.38 -12.84
N ALA A 2 -0.36 0.02 -13.01
CA ALA A 2 0.09 1.39 -12.75
C ALA A 2 1.14 1.81 -13.78
N TYR A 3 1.34 3.13 -13.92
CA TYR A 3 2.34 3.71 -14.81
C TYR A 3 3.48 4.32 -13.98
N LEU A 4 4.71 4.03 -14.36
CA LEU A 4 5.92 4.66 -13.83
C LEU A 4 6.42 5.70 -14.82
N PRO A 5 6.29 7.01 -14.53
CA PRO A 5 6.69 8.05 -15.46
C PRO A 5 8.21 8.12 -15.66
N TYR A 6 9.00 7.93 -14.60
CA TYR A 6 10.45 8.11 -14.64
C TYR A 6 11.22 7.02 -15.42
N GLY A 7 10.59 5.88 -15.67
CA GLY A 7 11.16 4.79 -16.47
C GLY A 7 10.27 4.38 -17.64
N GLU A 8 9.27 5.22 -17.95
CA GLU A 8 8.29 4.98 -19.03
C GLU A 8 7.82 3.53 -19.09
N SER A 9 7.37 3.00 -17.95
CA SER A 9 7.07 1.58 -17.78
C SER A 9 5.68 1.34 -17.24
N TRP A 10 5.02 0.30 -17.73
CA TRP A 10 3.77 -0.21 -17.17
C TRP A 10 4.04 -1.30 -16.15
N LEU A 11 3.35 -1.21 -15.02
CA LEU A 11 3.35 -2.24 -13.99
C LEU A 11 2.04 -3.02 -14.04
N SER A 12 2.15 -4.34 -14.02
CA SER A 12 1.01 -5.25 -13.89
C SER A 12 1.27 -6.23 -12.76
N GLY A 13 0.25 -6.47 -11.94
CA GLY A 13 0.24 -7.51 -10.91
C GLY A 13 -0.90 -8.47 -11.19
N GLY A 14 -0.63 -9.76 -11.06
CA GLY A 14 -1.57 -10.82 -11.42
C GLY A 14 -2.05 -11.67 -10.25
N ALA A 15 -3.14 -12.40 -10.50
CA ALA A 15 -3.63 -13.41 -9.57
C ALA A 15 -2.71 -14.64 -9.46
N ASP A 16 -1.79 -14.79 -10.41
CA ASP A 16 -0.68 -15.76 -10.40
C ASP A 16 0.47 -15.36 -9.46
N GLY A 17 0.33 -14.22 -8.77
CA GLY A 17 1.31 -13.70 -7.82
C GLY A 17 2.55 -13.10 -8.46
N ARG A 18 2.53 -12.88 -9.78
CA ARG A 18 3.64 -12.26 -10.49
C ARG A 18 3.38 -10.78 -10.69
N VAL A 19 4.43 -9.99 -10.52
CA VAL A 19 4.45 -8.58 -10.88
C VAL A 19 5.43 -8.38 -12.01
N PHE A 20 4.95 -7.82 -13.12
CA PHE A 20 5.73 -7.52 -14.30
C PHE A 20 5.88 -6.01 -14.47
N MET A 21 7.04 -5.63 -14.97
CA MET A 21 7.35 -4.30 -15.45
C MET A 21 7.60 -4.39 -16.95
N GLN A 22 6.83 -3.64 -17.73
CA GLN A 22 6.96 -3.52 -19.18
C GLN A 22 7.47 -2.12 -19.52
N PRO A 23 8.75 -1.96 -19.87
CA PRO A 23 9.24 -0.71 -20.46
C PRO A 23 8.56 -0.43 -21.79
N LEU A 24 8.17 0.81 -22.05
CA LEU A 24 7.52 1.21 -23.31
C LEU A 24 8.44 1.01 -24.52
N GLU A 25 9.75 1.17 -24.33
CA GLU A 25 10.76 0.99 -25.38
C GLU A 25 11.09 -0.47 -25.68
N ARG A 26 10.78 -1.39 -24.76
CA ARG A 26 11.11 -2.80 -24.89
C ARG A 26 9.84 -3.62 -25.13
N THR A 27 9.95 -4.67 -25.93
CA THR A 27 8.84 -5.61 -26.15
C THR A 27 8.72 -6.64 -25.03
N GLU A 28 9.79 -6.88 -24.26
CA GLU A 28 9.81 -7.92 -23.23
C GLU A 28 9.45 -7.38 -21.84
N ALA A 29 8.52 -8.09 -21.19
CA ALA A 29 8.15 -7.87 -19.79
C ALA A 29 9.22 -8.43 -18.86
N GLN A 30 9.63 -7.64 -17.86
CA GLN A 30 10.55 -8.07 -16.82
C GLN A 30 9.77 -8.49 -15.58
N LEU A 31 10.02 -9.69 -15.07
CA LEU A 31 9.49 -10.13 -13.79
C LEU A 31 10.25 -9.43 -12.65
N ILE A 32 9.55 -8.62 -11.86
CA ILE A 32 10.16 -7.87 -10.75
C ILE A 32 9.90 -8.50 -9.38
N LEU A 33 8.76 -9.18 -9.21
CA LEU A 33 8.42 -9.85 -7.96
C LEU A 33 7.60 -11.12 -8.24
N LYS A 34 7.84 -12.14 -7.44
CA LYS A 34 6.97 -13.31 -7.30
C LYS A 34 6.52 -13.40 -5.84
N ALA A 35 5.21 -13.34 -5.60
CA ALA A 35 4.57 -13.38 -4.30
C ALA A 35 3.26 -14.18 -4.38
N ASP A 36 2.34 -13.96 -3.45
CA ASP A 36 0.95 -14.42 -3.51
C ASP A 36 0.11 -13.57 -4.46
N ARG A 37 -1.15 -13.96 -4.68
CA ARG A 37 -2.12 -13.24 -5.51
C ARG A 37 -2.06 -11.73 -5.26
N VAL A 38 -1.66 -10.97 -6.28
CA VAL A 38 -1.50 -9.52 -6.22
C VAL A 38 -2.81 -8.85 -6.63
N SER A 39 -3.31 -7.93 -5.81
CA SER A 39 -4.50 -7.13 -6.10
C SER A 39 -4.14 -5.75 -6.65
N HIS A 40 -3.15 -5.08 -6.05
CA HIS A 40 -2.75 -3.72 -6.41
C HIS A 40 -1.23 -3.57 -6.47
N VAL A 41 -0.79 -2.71 -7.39
CA VAL A 41 0.60 -2.28 -7.52
C VAL A 41 0.57 -0.75 -7.62
N LEU A 42 1.15 -0.08 -6.64
CA LEU A 42 1.08 1.36 -6.48
C LEU A 42 2.50 1.96 -6.45
N PRO A 43 2.84 2.86 -7.37
CA PRO A 43 4.12 3.55 -7.31
C PRO A 43 4.14 4.55 -6.15
N HIS A 44 5.30 4.69 -5.52
CA HIS A 44 5.46 5.70 -4.47
C HIS A 44 5.42 7.11 -5.07
N PRO A 45 4.65 8.06 -4.49
CA PRO A 45 4.40 9.37 -5.10
C PRO A 45 5.66 10.23 -5.26
N ARG A 46 6.68 10.02 -4.42
CA ARG A 46 7.93 10.82 -4.44
C ARG A 46 9.21 10.05 -4.74
N HIS A 47 9.14 8.72 -4.86
CA HIS A 47 10.33 7.87 -4.99
C HIS A 47 10.10 6.89 -6.13
N PRO A 48 10.65 7.14 -7.32
CA PRO A 48 10.32 6.37 -8.53
C PRO A 48 10.75 4.91 -8.47
N SER A 49 11.71 4.58 -7.61
CA SER A 49 12.20 3.23 -7.43
C SER A 49 11.42 2.42 -6.40
N MET A 50 10.43 2.99 -5.72
CA MET A 50 9.70 2.29 -4.66
C MET A 50 8.26 1.99 -5.10
N LEU A 51 7.80 0.78 -4.80
CA LEU A 51 6.47 0.29 -5.08
C LEU A 51 5.82 -0.26 -3.82
N LEU A 52 4.52 -0.02 -3.65
CA LEU A 52 3.68 -0.74 -2.72
C LEU A 52 2.87 -1.79 -3.48
N ILE A 53 3.04 -3.05 -3.09
CA ILE A 53 2.34 -4.19 -3.67
C ILE A 53 1.38 -4.75 -2.63
N THR A 54 0.14 -4.97 -3.04
CA THR A 54 -0.91 -5.52 -2.17
C THR A 54 -1.20 -6.95 -2.55
N ARG A 55 -1.21 -7.83 -1.55
CA ARG A 55 -1.47 -9.26 -1.68
C ARG A 55 -2.79 -9.63 -1.04
N ALA A 56 -3.45 -10.63 -1.60
CA ALA A 56 -4.67 -11.22 -1.06
C ALA A 56 -4.32 -12.31 -0.03
N THR A 57 -3.74 -11.91 1.10
CA THR A 57 -3.31 -12.79 2.20
C THR A 57 -4.03 -12.43 3.52
N MET A 58 -4.09 -13.37 4.47
CA MET A 58 -4.68 -13.15 5.81
C MET A 58 -3.79 -12.31 6.72
N ASP A 59 -2.48 -12.35 6.50
CA ASP A 59 -1.48 -11.54 7.18
C ASP A 59 -0.58 -10.88 6.13
N ASP A 60 0.20 -9.87 6.54
CA ASP A 60 1.31 -9.37 5.72
C ASP A 60 0.90 -8.95 4.29
N GLN A 61 -0.21 -8.24 4.19
CA GLN A 61 -0.85 -7.94 2.91
C GLN A 61 -0.04 -6.96 2.04
N LEU A 62 0.89 -6.22 2.62
CA LEU A 62 1.59 -5.13 1.97
C LEU A 62 3.07 -5.46 1.83
N ILE A 63 3.63 -5.20 0.65
CA ILE A 63 5.06 -5.29 0.38
C ILE A 63 5.52 -3.93 -0.14
N LEU A 64 6.47 -3.31 0.56
CA LEU A 64 7.22 -2.15 0.07
C LEU A 64 8.48 -2.65 -0.64
N LEU A 65 8.44 -2.62 -1.96
CA LEU A 65 9.50 -3.08 -2.84
C LEU A 65 10.38 -1.91 -3.28
N ASP A 66 11.70 -2.07 -3.19
CA ASP A 66 12.68 -1.17 -3.81
C ASP A 66 13.27 -1.83 -5.05
N LEU A 67 12.99 -1.25 -6.22
CA LEU A 67 13.42 -1.73 -7.54
C LEU A 67 14.93 -1.67 -7.75
N ARG A 68 15.67 -0.96 -6.90
CA ARG A 68 17.14 -0.86 -6.99
C ARG A 68 17.85 -2.09 -6.42
N GLN A 69 17.17 -2.88 -5.59
CA GLN A 69 17.79 -4.05 -4.98
C GLN A 69 17.82 -5.21 -5.98
N PRO A 70 18.99 -5.85 -6.23
CA PRO A 70 19.09 -6.96 -7.17
C PRO A 70 18.19 -8.13 -6.75
N ASN A 71 17.46 -8.64 -7.73
CA ASN A 71 16.54 -9.77 -7.62
C ASN A 71 17.27 -10.99 -7.02
N GLY A 72 17.04 -11.30 -5.74
CA GLY A 72 17.71 -12.45 -5.13
C GLY A 72 17.29 -12.76 -3.70
N GLU A 73 17.49 -11.84 -2.75
CA GLU A 73 17.50 -12.26 -1.34
C GLU A 73 16.71 -11.40 -0.36
N SER A 74 16.08 -10.29 -0.76
CA SER A 74 15.31 -9.44 0.18
C SER A 74 14.26 -8.59 -0.54
N THR A 75 13.37 -9.20 -1.33
CA THR A 75 12.61 -8.52 -2.40
C THR A 75 11.47 -7.59 -1.92
N GLY A 76 11.60 -6.96 -0.76
CA GLY A 76 10.69 -5.94 -0.25
C GLY A 76 10.37 -6.13 1.24
N LEU A 77 10.14 -5.02 1.93
CA LEU A 77 9.71 -5.01 3.32
C LEU A 77 8.23 -5.39 3.37
N THR A 78 7.94 -6.53 3.99
CA THR A 78 6.58 -7.07 4.09
C THR A 78 5.97 -6.69 5.42
N PHE A 79 4.71 -6.24 5.42
CA PHE A 79 3.97 -5.83 6.61
C PHE A 79 2.47 -5.91 6.38
N GLY A 80 1.69 -5.84 7.45
CA GLY A 80 0.25 -5.93 7.36
C GLY A 80 -0.41 -5.98 8.71
N PHE A 81 -1.53 -6.68 8.77
CA PHE A 81 -2.32 -6.89 9.98
C PHE A 81 -3.05 -8.24 9.89
N PRO A 82 -3.34 -8.89 11.02
CA PRO A 82 -4.11 -10.12 11.01
C PRO A 82 -5.59 -9.88 10.71
N GLN A 83 -6.17 -10.74 9.86
CA GLN A 83 -7.60 -10.79 9.55
C GLN A 83 -8.08 -12.22 9.35
N SER A 84 -9.39 -12.42 9.45
CA SER A 84 -10.03 -13.74 9.34
C SER A 84 -10.01 -14.34 7.93
N ASN A 85 -9.87 -13.51 6.90
CA ASN A 85 -9.93 -13.89 5.50
C ASN A 85 -8.87 -13.17 4.68
N ASN A 86 -8.57 -13.67 3.48
CA ASN A 86 -7.66 -12.98 2.56
C ASN A 86 -8.17 -11.57 2.23
N LEU A 87 -7.25 -10.62 2.11
CA LEU A 87 -7.62 -9.24 1.77
C LEU A 87 -8.36 -9.21 0.44
N SER A 88 -9.52 -8.59 0.44
CA SER A 88 -10.33 -8.48 -0.76
C SER A 88 -9.62 -7.66 -1.83
N GLN A 89 -9.73 -8.08 -3.09
CA GLN A 89 -9.21 -7.33 -4.24
C GLN A 89 -9.79 -5.90 -4.37
N TYR A 90 -10.94 -5.66 -3.74
CA TYR A 90 -11.58 -4.34 -3.72
C TYR A 90 -10.96 -3.40 -2.69
N VAL A 91 -10.20 -3.93 -1.72
CA VAL A 91 -9.47 -3.10 -0.76
C VAL A 91 -8.27 -2.49 -1.46
N THR A 92 -8.27 -1.16 -1.55
CA THR A 92 -7.21 -0.38 -2.18
C THR A 92 -6.45 0.41 -1.12
N PRO A 93 -5.17 0.09 -0.85
CA PRO A 93 -4.36 0.95 -0.01
C PRO A 93 -4.00 2.24 -0.76
N SER A 94 -3.53 3.24 -0.04
CA SER A 94 -3.01 4.46 -0.64
C SER A 94 -1.81 5.01 0.13
N PHE A 95 -0.94 5.71 -0.61
CA PHE A 95 0.10 6.53 -0.02
C PHE A 95 -0.47 7.89 0.37
N HIS A 96 0.05 8.45 1.46
CA HIS A 96 -0.02 9.88 1.68
C HIS A 96 0.74 10.62 0.56
N PRO A 97 0.32 11.83 0.12
CA PRO A 97 1.00 12.62 -0.90
C PRO A 97 2.51 12.82 -0.68
N GLU A 98 2.93 12.96 0.58
CA GLU A 98 4.35 13.07 0.96
C GLU A 98 5.10 11.73 0.86
N GLY A 99 4.40 10.60 0.75
CA GLY A 99 4.95 9.26 0.64
C GLY A 99 5.34 8.60 1.97
N THR A 100 5.28 9.32 3.08
CA THR A 100 5.75 8.80 4.38
C THR A 100 4.75 7.88 5.08
N LEU A 101 3.47 7.95 4.72
CA LEU A 101 2.43 7.10 5.31
C LEU A 101 1.77 6.23 4.24
N VAL A 102 1.33 5.06 4.67
CA VAL A 102 0.44 4.16 3.94
C VAL A 102 -0.81 3.95 4.75
N VAL A 103 -1.96 3.96 4.08
CA VAL A 103 -3.24 3.59 4.69
C VAL A 103 -3.85 2.39 3.97
N CYS A 104 -4.45 1.48 4.74
CA CYS A 104 -5.19 0.33 4.21
C CYS A 104 -6.44 0.08 5.06
N GLY A 105 -7.57 -0.15 4.39
CA GLY A 105 -8.82 -0.53 5.04
C GLY A 105 -8.81 -1.97 5.53
N ARG A 106 -9.55 -2.24 6.61
CA ARG A 106 -9.78 -3.60 7.10
C ARG A 106 -11.04 -4.20 6.47
N HIS A 107 -10.96 -5.49 6.16
CA HIS A 107 -12.07 -6.23 5.57
C HIS A 107 -13.08 -6.70 6.63
N ASP A 108 -12.66 -6.92 7.87
CA ASP A 108 -13.51 -7.57 8.87
C ASP A 108 -14.37 -6.57 9.66
N ASP A 109 -13.90 -5.33 9.77
CA ASP A 109 -14.53 -4.24 10.50
C ASP A 109 -14.34 -2.90 9.75
N GLY A 110 -14.90 -1.82 10.28
CA GLY A 110 -14.74 -0.49 9.69
C GLY A 110 -13.53 0.29 10.20
N PHE A 111 -12.47 -0.44 10.59
CA PHE A 111 -11.20 0.18 10.94
C PHE A 111 -10.32 0.38 9.72
N VAL A 112 -9.47 1.39 9.84
CA VAL A 112 -8.45 1.75 8.88
C VAL A 112 -7.12 1.72 9.58
N ASN A 113 -6.14 1.06 8.97
CA ASN A 113 -4.80 0.94 9.50
C ASN A 113 -3.88 1.92 8.78
N VAL A 114 -3.02 2.57 9.56
CA VAL A 114 -2.04 3.55 9.09
C VAL A 114 -0.65 3.08 9.50
N TRP A 115 0.28 3.13 8.56
CA TRP A 115 1.69 2.79 8.77
C TRP A 115 2.56 3.99 8.39
N ASP A 116 3.52 4.34 9.26
CA ASP A 116 4.67 5.16 8.85
C ASP A 116 5.76 4.26 8.27
N ILE A 117 6.05 4.41 6.97
CA ILE A 117 7.02 3.53 6.28
C ILE A 117 8.47 3.78 6.71
N ARG A 118 8.73 4.85 7.47
CA ARG A 118 10.05 5.17 8.02
C ARG A 118 10.25 4.56 9.40
N TYR A 119 9.19 4.05 10.02
CA TYR A 119 9.25 3.48 11.35
C TYR A 119 9.96 2.13 11.33
N ALA A 120 11.00 1.98 12.16
CA ALA A 120 11.79 0.75 12.24
C ALA A 120 10.97 -0.49 12.63
N GLY A 121 9.85 -0.29 13.33
CA GLY A 121 8.92 -1.36 13.71
C GLY A 121 7.78 -1.60 12.72
N LEU A 122 7.93 -1.25 11.44
CA LEU A 122 6.86 -1.38 10.43
C LEU A 122 6.24 -2.80 10.39
N THR A 123 7.06 -3.83 10.62
CA THR A 123 6.63 -5.25 10.59
C THR A 123 5.90 -5.69 11.86
N GLN A 124 5.91 -4.88 12.93
CA GLN A 124 5.23 -5.19 14.19
C GLN A 124 3.72 -4.89 14.16
N GLY A 125 3.25 -4.25 13.09
CA GLY A 125 1.85 -3.88 12.90
C GLY A 125 1.65 -2.43 12.52
N PRO A 126 0.39 -1.96 12.43
CA PRO A 126 0.08 -0.59 12.10
C PRO A 126 0.55 0.36 13.20
N SER A 127 1.06 1.53 12.78
CA SER A 127 1.38 2.63 13.69
C SER A 127 0.12 3.15 14.39
N GLN A 128 -1.01 3.12 13.70
CA GLN A 128 -2.30 3.51 14.24
C GLN A 128 -3.45 2.75 13.55
N SER A 129 -4.49 2.43 14.32
CA SER A 129 -5.74 1.87 13.81
C SER A 129 -6.91 2.77 14.21
N ILE A 130 -7.70 3.21 13.24
CA ILE A 130 -8.74 4.22 13.43
C ILE A 130 -10.08 3.62 13.00
N GLY A 131 -11.06 3.58 13.91
CA GLY A 131 -12.42 3.16 13.60
C GLY A 131 -13.15 4.29 12.87
N MET A 132 -13.31 4.17 11.55
CA MET A 132 -13.93 5.22 10.72
C MET A 132 -15.35 4.85 10.28
N LEU A 133 -15.64 3.57 10.13
CA LEU A 133 -16.90 3.06 9.61
C LEU A 133 -17.43 1.94 10.51
N ASP A 134 -18.70 1.56 10.32
CA ASP A 134 -19.33 0.45 11.05
C ASP A 134 -19.06 -0.91 10.39
N LYS A 135 -18.71 -0.91 9.10
CA LYS A 135 -18.49 -2.10 8.28
C LYS A 135 -17.22 -1.96 7.46
N LYS A 136 -16.87 -3.05 6.77
CA LYS A 136 -15.70 -3.20 5.88
C LYS A 136 -15.34 -1.93 5.13
N VAL A 137 -14.07 -1.54 5.22
CA VAL A 137 -13.52 -0.40 4.49
C VAL A 137 -12.90 -0.90 3.17
N LEU A 138 -13.38 -0.35 2.06
CA LEU A 138 -12.93 -0.73 0.72
C LEU A 138 -11.82 0.20 0.21
N LYS A 139 -11.90 1.48 0.55
CA LYS A 139 -10.91 2.45 0.11
C LYS A 139 -10.73 3.53 1.16
N SER A 140 -9.48 3.88 1.37
CA SER A 140 -9.07 4.99 2.22
C SER A 140 -8.02 5.79 1.47
N ALA A 141 -8.19 7.11 1.42
CA ALA A 141 -7.32 7.99 0.66
C ALA A 141 -7.04 9.27 1.44
N PHE A 142 -5.79 9.71 1.40
CA PHE A 142 -5.37 11.01 1.89
C PHE A 142 -5.74 12.09 0.87
N MET A 143 -6.24 13.22 1.35
CA MET A 143 -6.36 14.42 0.54
C MET A 143 -4.97 15.01 0.26
N TRP A 144 -4.84 15.69 -0.88
CA TRP A 144 -3.53 16.20 -1.33
C TRP A 144 -3.13 17.52 -0.67
N ASP A 145 -4.13 18.34 -0.37
CA ASP A 145 -4.03 19.72 0.08
C ASP A 145 -4.39 19.89 1.56
N SER A 146 -5.15 18.96 2.13
CA SER A 146 -5.60 19.01 3.52
C SER A 146 -5.08 17.81 4.33
N PRO A 147 -4.92 17.97 5.66
CA PRO A 147 -4.59 16.86 6.56
C PRO A 147 -5.84 16.03 6.88
N THR A 148 -6.59 15.66 5.84
CA THR A 148 -7.85 14.91 5.94
C THR A 148 -7.71 13.60 5.19
N MET A 149 -8.27 12.55 5.75
CA MET A 149 -8.40 11.23 5.15
C MET A 149 -9.86 10.90 4.93
N VAL A 150 -10.17 10.34 3.76
CA VAL A 150 -11.53 9.92 3.39
C VAL A 150 -11.57 8.41 3.29
N SER A 151 -12.54 7.78 3.94
CA SER A 151 -12.77 6.34 3.84
C SER A 151 -14.18 6.01 3.40
N VAL A 152 -14.29 5.01 2.54
CA VAL A 152 -15.55 4.48 2.03
C VAL A 152 -15.59 2.97 2.23
N GLY A 153 -16.78 2.47 2.55
CA GLY A 153 -17.00 1.07 2.86
C GLY A 153 -18.27 0.52 2.26
N THR A 154 -18.66 -0.66 2.75
CA THR A 154 -19.85 -1.39 2.28
C THR A 154 -21.17 -0.87 2.86
N SER A 155 -21.14 0.02 3.86
CA SER A 155 -22.34 0.52 4.55
C SER A 155 -23.01 1.70 3.85
N ASN A 156 -22.66 2.02 2.59
CA ASN A 156 -23.03 3.26 1.89
C ASN A 156 -22.64 4.54 2.66
N SER A 157 -21.77 4.42 3.66
CA SER A 157 -21.27 5.53 4.46
C SER A 157 -19.89 5.96 3.96
N MET A 158 -19.63 7.25 4.04
CA MET A 158 -18.32 7.86 3.83
C MET A 158 -17.94 8.60 5.11
N ALA A 159 -16.70 8.44 5.55
CA ALA A 159 -16.18 9.09 6.73
C ALA A 159 -14.98 9.96 6.37
N PHE A 160 -14.90 11.12 7.02
CA PHE A 160 -13.79 12.06 6.94
C PHE A 160 -13.08 12.07 8.29
N PHE A 161 -11.75 12.04 8.26
CA PHE A 161 -10.92 12.04 9.46
C PHE A 161 -9.78 13.02 9.30
N ASP A 162 -9.76 14.05 10.13
CA ASP A 162 -8.64 14.98 10.19
C ASP A 162 -7.56 14.41 11.10
N PHE A 163 -6.31 14.47 10.64
CA PHE A 163 -5.16 13.96 11.37
C PHE A 163 -4.10 15.05 11.53
N GLN A 164 -3.22 14.88 12.51
CA GLN A 164 -2.06 15.75 12.70
C GLN A 164 -0.82 14.88 12.70
N LEU A 165 0.14 15.24 11.83
CA LEU A 165 1.45 14.58 11.78
C LEU A 165 2.34 15.25 12.81
N GLU A 166 2.49 14.62 13.98
CA GLU A 166 3.55 15.04 14.90
C GLU A 166 4.91 14.69 14.30
N LYS A 167 5.69 15.72 13.96
CA LYS A 167 7.09 15.53 13.61
C LYS A 167 7.82 15.15 14.89
N GLY A 168 8.02 13.84 15.10
CA GLY A 168 8.84 13.36 16.21
C GLY A 168 10.18 14.09 16.24
N LEU A 169 10.59 14.55 17.43
CA LEU A 169 11.91 15.15 17.64
C LEU A 169 12.98 14.19 17.09
N ALA A 170 13.78 14.69 16.15
CA ALA A 170 15.02 14.04 15.78
C ALA A 170 15.85 13.89 17.06
N ILE A 171 16.08 12.65 17.47
CA ILE A 171 17.05 12.35 18.53
C ILE A 171 18.41 12.75 17.95
N GLN A 172 19.02 13.78 18.53
CA GLN A 172 20.38 14.26 18.21
C GLN A 172 21.43 13.22 18.59
#